data_AF-A0A849T3F7-F1
#
_entry.id   AF-A0A849T3F7-F1
#
_cell.length_a   1.000
_cell.length_b   1.000
_cell.length_c   1.000
_cell.angle_alpha   90.00
_cell.angle_beta   90.00
_cell.angle_gamma   90.00
#
_symmetry.space_group_name_H-M   'P 1'
#
loop_
_entity.id
_entity.type
_entity.pdbx_description
1 polymer ?
#
loop_
_entity_poly.entity_id
_entity_poly.type
_entity_poly.pdbx_seq_one_letter_code
_entity_poly.pdbx_strand_id
1 'polypeptide(L)'
;MRLKIFILTTMLITLISGVLFYKNLSQLSPNQSIEKLDFDELRSINHEISKEALSLRKNFFKNTDELKAVLKKTNEFMIILSNIDNNTPVLLESLDKLELHFKKRIKQLEQFEKSVVLLNDSVNKLLTSVTAIEKKKIKYILDKNDKKDFYRESLLDAYLYLSVSTRENEMRLSEDIKILNQILSYSNVPLTEVKVFTDNLEILSTQVKFLETILNDFKEDSISEEMRVIARYYDESLRAQNQQNENLLTFVFAALGIYVLFLIFILRKRS
;
A
#
# COMPACT_ATOMS: atom_id res chain seq x y z
N MET A 1 21.85 62.64 -31.13
CA MET A 1 22.54 61.60 -30.32
C MET A 1 21.77 61.29 -29.02
N ARG A 2 21.36 62.30 -28.24
CA ARG A 2 20.63 62.14 -26.97
C ARG A 2 19.27 61.41 -27.08
N LEU A 3 18.46 61.69 -28.11
CA LEU A 3 17.18 61.00 -28.33
C LEU A 3 17.34 59.51 -28.66
N LYS A 4 18.41 59.13 -29.37
CA LYS A 4 18.71 57.72 -29.71
C LYS A 4 19.12 56.92 -28.48
N ILE A 5 19.95 57.52 -27.62
CA ILE A 5 20.33 56.91 -26.35
C ILE A 5 19.10 56.76 -25.46
N PHE A 6 18.24 57.78 -25.39
CA PHE A 6 17.00 57.75 -24.62
C PHE A 6 16.04 56.63 -25.07
N ILE A 7 15.83 56.45 -26.38
CA ILE A 7 15.00 55.36 -26.93
C ILE A 7 15.63 53.98 -26.68
N LEU A 8 16.95 53.86 -26.83
CA LEU A 8 17.66 52.61 -26.58
C LEU A 8 17.61 52.22 -25.10
N THR A 9 17.78 53.19 -24.18
CA THR A 9 17.70 52.97 -22.74
C THR A 9 16.28 52.69 -22.28
N THR A 10 15.26 53.38 -22.82
CA THR A 10 13.86 53.07 -22.49
C THR A 10 13.47 51.69 -22.98
N MET A 11 13.85 51.28 -24.20
CA MET A 11 13.60 49.91 -24.66
C MET A 11 14.36 48.86 -23.86
N LEU A 12 15.62 49.10 -23.51
CA LEU A 12 16.40 48.19 -22.65
C LEU A 12 15.76 48.07 -21.26
N ILE A 13 15.33 49.19 -20.67
CA ILE A 13 14.61 49.21 -19.39
C ILE A 13 13.28 48.49 -19.53
N THR A 14 12.53 48.66 -20.61
CA THR A 14 11.25 47.97 -20.82
C THR A 14 11.45 46.46 -20.99
N LEU A 15 12.54 46.04 -21.65
CA LEU A 15 12.90 44.64 -21.84
C LEU A 15 13.37 44.00 -20.52
N ILE A 16 14.21 44.71 -19.74
CA ILE A 16 14.65 44.29 -18.40
C ILE A 16 13.45 44.25 -17.43
N SER A 17 12.55 45.23 -17.50
CA SER A 17 11.33 45.29 -16.68
C SER A 17 10.36 44.17 -17.04
N GLY A 18 10.21 43.85 -18.32
CA GLY A 18 9.44 42.70 -18.79
C GLY A 18 10.04 41.38 -18.31
N VAL A 19 11.36 41.23 -18.38
CA VAL A 19 12.08 40.04 -17.87
C VAL A 19 12.02 39.94 -16.34
N LEU A 20 12.04 41.05 -15.60
CA LEU A 20 11.92 41.07 -14.13
C LEU A 20 10.49 40.85 -13.65
N PHE A 21 9.50 41.45 -14.31
CA PHE A 21 8.08 41.19 -14.09
C PHE A 21 7.77 39.71 -14.39
N TYR A 22 8.39 39.16 -15.43
CA TYR A 22 8.32 37.76 -15.79
C TYR A 22 9.03 36.84 -14.76
N LYS A 23 10.20 37.22 -14.24
CA LYS A 23 10.86 36.51 -13.13
C LYS A 23 9.95 36.43 -11.91
N ASN A 24 9.24 37.52 -11.59
CA ASN A 24 8.28 37.55 -10.50
C ASN A 24 7.01 36.73 -10.79
N LEU A 25 6.55 36.66 -12.05
CA LEU A 25 5.44 35.78 -12.49
C LEU A 25 5.83 34.30 -12.47
N SER A 26 7.09 33.96 -12.76
CA SER A 26 7.61 32.59 -12.62
C SER A 26 7.91 32.20 -11.16
N GLN A 27 7.98 33.19 -10.26
CA GLN A 27 8.11 33.01 -8.80
C GLN A 27 6.76 32.92 -8.09
N LEU A 28 5.64 33.28 -8.76
CA LEU A 28 4.32 32.74 -8.44
C LEU A 28 4.34 31.27 -8.86
N SER A 29 4.94 30.47 -7.98
CA SER A 29 5.17 29.04 -8.07
C SER A 29 4.17 28.30 -8.96
N PRO A 30 4.59 27.64 -10.07
CA PRO A 30 3.95 26.37 -10.37
C PRO A 30 4.22 25.52 -9.13
N ASN A 31 3.15 24.99 -8.53
CA ASN A 31 3.27 24.09 -7.38
C ASN A 31 4.40 23.10 -7.63
N GLN A 32 5.18 22.86 -6.57
CA GLN A 32 6.38 22.04 -6.50
C GLN A 32 6.36 20.93 -7.56
N SER A 33 7.44 20.84 -8.34
CA SER A 33 7.70 19.75 -9.29
C SER A 33 7.08 18.46 -8.78
N ILE A 34 5.90 18.12 -9.33
CA ILE A 34 5.24 16.87 -8.99
C ILE A 34 6.19 15.83 -9.53
N GLU A 35 6.98 15.22 -8.62
CA GLU A 35 7.79 14.05 -8.95
C GLU A 35 6.90 13.13 -9.76
N LYS A 36 7.40 12.78 -10.94
CA LYS A 36 6.69 12.04 -11.98
C LYS A 36 5.88 10.92 -11.33
N LEU A 37 4.55 11.07 -11.24
CA LEU A 37 3.71 10.07 -10.59
C LEU A 37 3.68 8.86 -11.52
N ASP A 38 4.38 7.80 -11.15
CA ASP A 38 4.39 6.57 -11.92
C ASP A 38 3.13 5.77 -11.60
N PHE A 39 2.10 5.93 -12.43
CA PHE A 39 0.84 5.19 -12.30
C PHE A 39 1.02 3.68 -12.51
N ASP A 40 2.08 3.24 -13.20
CA ASP A 40 2.43 1.82 -13.33
C ASP A 40 3.05 1.29 -12.03
N GLU A 41 3.87 2.10 -11.34
CA GLU A 41 4.38 1.78 -10.00
C GLU A 41 3.23 1.63 -8.99
N LEU A 42 2.24 2.50 -9.10
CA LEU A 42 1.00 2.48 -8.34
C LEU A 42 0.20 1.17 -8.49
N ARG A 43 0.02 0.75 -9.74
CA ARG A 43 -0.64 -0.51 -10.08
C ARG A 43 0.19 -1.70 -9.61
N SER A 44 1.51 -1.59 -9.71
CA SER A 44 2.45 -2.58 -9.20
C SER A 44 2.33 -2.75 -7.69
N ILE A 45 2.24 -1.66 -6.91
CA ILE A 45 2.11 -1.72 -5.44
C ILE A 45 0.84 -2.48 -5.04
N ASN A 46 -0.31 -2.17 -5.63
CA ASN A 46 -1.56 -2.88 -5.30
C ASN A 46 -1.49 -4.38 -5.65
N HIS A 47 -0.79 -4.72 -6.74
CA HIS A 47 -0.56 -6.11 -7.12
C HIS A 47 0.46 -6.81 -6.20
N GLU A 48 1.53 -6.11 -5.79
CA GLU A 48 2.56 -6.57 -4.85
C GLU A 48 1.94 -6.87 -3.47
N ILE A 49 1.02 -6.02 -2.98
CA ILE A 49 0.25 -6.25 -1.74
C ILE A 49 -0.45 -7.61 -1.77
N SER A 50 -1.23 -7.84 -2.83
CA SER A 50 -2.02 -9.07 -2.96
C SER A 50 -1.12 -10.29 -3.10
N LYS A 51 -0.03 -10.16 -3.87
CA LYS A 51 0.95 -11.22 -4.09
C LYS A 51 1.70 -11.59 -2.82
N GLU A 52 2.13 -10.61 -2.03
CA GLU A 52 2.91 -10.87 -0.81
C GLU A 52 2.05 -11.44 0.31
N ALA A 53 0.82 -10.96 0.47
CA ALA A 53 -0.14 -11.56 1.39
C ALA A 53 -0.45 -13.03 1.03
N LEU A 54 -0.60 -13.34 -0.26
CA LEU A 54 -0.76 -14.72 -0.73
C LEU A 54 0.50 -15.57 -0.54
N SER A 55 1.69 -14.98 -0.69
CA SER A 55 2.98 -15.64 -0.45
C SER A 55 3.13 -16.02 1.04
N LEU A 56 2.88 -15.08 1.96
CA LEU A 56 2.87 -15.33 3.40
C LEU A 56 1.80 -16.34 3.81
N ARG A 57 0.63 -16.33 3.16
CA ARG A 57 -0.42 -17.33 3.39
C ARG A 57 0.02 -18.75 3.04
N LYS A 58 0.80 -18.90 1.95
CA LYS A 58 1.35 -20.20 1.52
C LYS A 58 2.53 -20.64 2.37
N ASN A 59 3.23 -19.70 3.00
CA ASN A 59 4.37 -19.98 3.86
C ASN A 59 4.39 -19.05 5.07
N PHE A 60 3.64 -19.42 6.12
CA PHE A 60 3.52 -18.62 7.34
C PHE A 60 4.83 -18.43 8.10
N PHE A 61 5.80 -19.32 7.88
CA PHE A 61 7.12 -19.24 8.49
C PHE A 61 8.07 -18.28 7.74
N LYS A 62 7.65 -17.73 6.60
CA LYS A 62 8.40 -16.69 5.89
C LYS A 62 8.39 -15.40 6.73
N ASN A 63 9.53 -14.71 6.76
CA ASN A 63 9.68 -13.43 7.44
C ASN A 63 8.73 -12.37 6.84
N THR A 64 8.14 -11.53 7.69
CA THR A 64 7.22 -10.44 7.30
C THR A 64 7.93 -9.20 6.75
N ASP A 65 9.27 -9.19 6.65
CA ASP A 65 10.02 -8.00 6.19
C ASP A 65 9.64 -7.54 4.78
N GLU A 66 9.30 -8.44 3.87
CA GLU A 66 8.80 -8.08 2.53
C GLU A 66 7.43 -7.38 2.62
N LEU A 67 6.54 -7.84 3.49
CA LEU A 67 5.25 -7.19 3.76
C LEU A 67 5.43 -5.80 4.38
N LYS A 68 6.40 -5.64 5.29
CA LYS A 68 6.75 -4.32 5.86
C LYS A 68 7.27 -3.36 4.80
N ALA A 69 8.07 -3.85 3.85
CA ALA A 69 8.55 -3.04 2.74
C ALA A 69 7.38 -2.58 1.84
N VAL A 70 6.43 -3.47 1.55
CA VAL A 70 5.22 -3.13 0.80
C VAL A 70 4.33 -2.13 1.56
N LEU A 71 4.17 -2.31 2.87
CA LEU A 71 3.48 -1.35 3.75
C LEU A 71 4.14 0.04 3.71
N LYS A 72 5.48 0.10 3.76
CA LYS A 72 6.23 1.36 3.68
C LYS A 72 6.00 2.07 2.35
N LYS A 73 6.12 1.35 1.23
CA LYS A 73 5.84 1.90 -0.11
C LYS A 73 4.41 2.42 -0.23
N THR A 74 3.44 1.68 0.31
CA THR A 74 2.03 2.09 0.29
C THR A 74 1.79 3.38 1.08
N ASN A 75 2.47 3.53 2.23
CA ASN A 75 2.42 4.76 3.03
C ASN A 75 3.12 5.94 2.35
N GLU A 76 4.27 5.72 1.70
CA GLU A 76 4.95 6.75 0.91
C GLU A 76 4.05 7.25 -0.22
N PHE A 77 3.37 6.32 -0.90
CA PHE A 77 2.42 6.65 -1.95
C PHE A 77 1.23 7.49 -1.45
N MET A 78 0.68 7.18 -0.27
CA MET A 78 -0.39 7.97 0.36
C MET A 78 0.01 9.44 0.58
N ILE A 79 1.27 9.70 0.91
CA ILE A 79 1.79 11.07 1.05
C ILE A 79 1.77 11.78 -0.30
N ILE A 80 2.13 11.09 -1.39
CA ILE A 80 2.16 11.69 -2.72
C ILE A 80 0.75 12.07 -3.20
N LEU A 81 -0.25 11.21 -2.97
CA LEU A 81 -1.65 11.53 -3.29
C LEU A 81 -2.14 12.79 -2.59
N SER A 82 -1.78 12.97 -1.32
CA SER A 82 -2.19 14.13 -0.52
C SER A 82 -1.60 15.45 -1.03
N ASN A 83 -0.60 15.39 -1.92
CA ASN A 83 0.07 16.55 -2.51
C ASN A 83 -0.45 16.92 -3.92
N ILE A 84 -1.43 16.20 -4.47
CA ILE A 84 -2.03 16.53 -5.78
C ILE A 84 -2.91 17.78 -5.64
N ASP A 85 -2.68 18.77 -6.49
CA ASP A 85 -3.39 20.06 -6.48
C ASP A 85 -4.79 19.94 -7.11
N ASN A 86 -5.82 20.37 -6.36
CA ASN A 86 -7.18 19.86 -6.52
C ASN A 86 -8.16 20.93 -7.02
N ASN A 87 -8.23 21.12 -8.34
CA ASN A 87 -9.11 22.12 -8.94
C ASN A 87 -10.34 21.56 -9.66
N THR A 88 -10.55 20.23 -9.67
CA THR A 88 -11.69 19.59 -10.36
C THR A 88 -12.47 18.64 -9.43
N PRO A 89 -13.80 18.75 -9.29
CA PRO A 89 -14.62 17.89 -8.41
C PRO A 89 -14.49 16.38 -8.68
N VAL A 90 -14.36 15.99 -9.96
CA VAL A 90 -14.22 14.59 -10.37
C VAL A 90 -12.87 13.99 -9.93
N LEU A 91 -11.81 14.81 -9.94
CA LEU A 91 -10.48 14.42 -9.46
C LEU A 91 -10.49 14.26 -7.93
N LEU A 92 -11.13 15.20 -7.21
CA LEU A 92 -11.31 15.13 -5.75
C LEU A 92 -12.03 13.85 -5.33
N GLU A 93 -13.16 13.52 -5.95
CA GLU A 93 -13.92 12.30 -5.60
C GLU A 93 -13.10 11.01 -5.87
N SER A 94 -12.32 10.99 -6.95
CA SER A 94 -11.47 9.84 -7.29
C SER A 94 -10.29 9.70 -6.33
N LEU A 95 -9.69 10.81 -5.92
CA LEU A 95 -8.63 10.85 -4.91
C LEU A 95 -9.14 10.38 -3.54
N ASP A 96 -10.32 10.85 -3.11
CA ASP A 96 -10.92 10.46 -1.83
C ASP A 96 -11.19 8.94 -1.77
N LYS A 97 -11.74 8.37 -2.84
CA LYS A 97 -11.99 6.92 -2.94
C LYS A 97 -10.70 6.12 -2.88
N LEU A 98 -9.67 6.60 -3.58
CA LEU A 98 -8.39 5.92 -3.65
C LEU A 98 -7.62 6.04 -2.32
N GLU A 99 -7.66 7.21 -1.67
CA GLU A 99 -7.14 7.43 -0.31
C GLU A 99 -7.83 6.50 0.70
N LEU A 100 -9.16 6.42 0.65
CA LEU A 100 -9.94 5.52 1.51
C LEU A 100 -9.57 4.06 1.28
N HIS A 101 -9.42 3.65 0.02
CA HIS A 101 -8.99 2.30 -0.33
C HIS A 101 -7.62 1.96 0.27
N PHE A 102 -6.62 2.80 0.05
CA PHE A 102 -5.27 2.54 0.56
C PHE A 102 -5.18 2.62 2.09
N LYS A 103 -5.94 3.51 2.75
CA LYS A 103 -6.09 3.49 4.23
C LYS A 103 -6.66 2.16 4.73
N LYS A 104 -7.70 1.64 4.07
CA LYS A 104 -8.27 0.33 4.38
C LYS A 104 -7.22 -0.77 4.18
N ARG A 105 -6.48 -0.75 3.07
CA ARG A 105 -5.42 -1.74 2.76
C ARG A 105 -4.29 -1.72 3.78
N ILE A 106 -3.78 -0.54 4.16
CA ILE A 106 -2.73 -0.42 5.19
C ILE A 106 -3.20 -1.07 6.49
N LYS A 107 -4.41 -0.74 6.95
CA LYS A 107 -4.97 -1.33 8.17
C LYS A 107 -5.12 -2.85 8.07
N GLN A 108 -5.59 -3.36 6.93
CA GLN A 108 -5.71 -4.79 6.67
C GLN A 108 -4.33 -5.48 6.69
N LEU A 109 -3.30 -4.88 6.11
CA LEU A 109 -1.94 -5.43 6.09
C LEU A 109 -1.27 -5.42 7.46
N GLU A 110 -1.45 -4.35 8.25
CA GLU A 110 -0.97 -4.30 9.64
C GLU A 110 -1.63 -5.38 10.51
N GLN A 111 -2.93 -5.61 10.30
CA GLN A 111 -3.66 -6.69 10.99
C GLN A 111 -3.18 -8.06 10.51
N PHE A 112 -2.96 -8.23 9.20
CA PHE A 112 -2.43 -9.45 8.61
C PHE A 112 -1.07 -9.81 9.21
N GLU A 113 -0.15 -8.85 9.30
CA GLU A 113 1.17 -9.04 9.90
C GLU A 113 1.06 -9.52 11.36
N LYS A 114 0.26 -8.82 12.18
CA LYS A 114 0.04 -9.17 13.58
C LYS A 114 -0.52 -10.59 13.72
N SER A 115 -1.46 -10.97 12.86
CA SER A 115 -2.05 -12.30 12.84
C SER A 115 -1.04 -13.39 12.44
N VAL A 116 -0.16 -13.13 11.48
CA VAL A 116 0.92 -14.08 11.09
C VAL A 116 1.91 -14.29 12.24
N VAL A 117 2.33 -13.20 12.91
CA VAL A 117 3.23 -13.30 14.08
C VAL A 117 2.57 -14.12 15.19
N LEU A 118 1.30 -13.83 15.49
CA LEU A 118 0.54 -14.55 16.51
C LEU A 118 0.37 -16.05 16.17
N LEU A 119 0.11 -16.37 14.90
CA LEU A 119 0.03 -17.75 14.42
C LEU A 119 1.35 -18.50 14.61
N ASN A 120 2.47 -17.90 14.25
CA ASN A 120 3.80 -18.50 14.44
C ASN A 120 4.09 -18.79 15.92
N ASP A 121 3.79 -17.82 16.79
CA ASP A 121 3.93 -18.00 18.24
C ASP A 121 3.02 -19.12 18.76
N SER A 122 1.78 -19.21 18.29
CA SER A 122 0.85 -20.25 18.67
C SER A 122 1.28 -21.64 18.19
N VAL A 123 1.79 -21.78 16.96
CA VAL A 123 2.33 -23.04 16.45
C VAL A 123 3.50 -23.53 17.31
N ASN A 124 4.43 -22.63 17.67
CA ASN A 124 5.55 -22.96 18.55
C ASN A 124 5.07 -23.41 19.96
N LYS A 125 4.06 -22.73 20.50
CA LYS A 125 3.45 -23.09 21.78
C LYS A 125 2.69 -24.42 21.73
N LEU A 126 2.02 -24.74 20.62
CA LEU A 126 1.36 -26.03 20.41
C LEU A 126 2.36 -27.17 20.48
N LEU A 127 3.47 -27.06 19.73
CA LEU A 127 4.52 -28.08 19.71
C LEU A 127 5.14 -28.31 21.10
N THR A 128 5.40 -27.21 21.81
CA THR A 128 5.94 -27.25 23.17
C THR A 128 4.94 -27.88 24.15
N SER A 129 3.66 -27.56 24.01
CA SER A 129 2.58 -28.09 24.86
C SER A 129 2.40 -29.59 24.66
N VAL A 130 2.39 -30.09 23.42
CA VAL A 130 2.31 -31.54 23.15
C VAL A 130 3.48 -32.28 23.79
N THR A 131 4.69 -31.76 23.67
CA THR A 131 5.87 -32.36 24.32
C THR A 131 5.73 -32.40 25.85
N ALA A 132 5.12 -31.38 26.45
CA ALA A 132 4.88 -31.32 27.90
C ALA A 132 3.77 -32.29 28.35
N ILE A 133 2.68 -32.39 27.59
CA ILE A 133 1.59 -33.36 27.78
C ILE A 133 2.13 -34.79 27.76
N GLU A 134 2.97 -35.11 26.77
CA GLU A 134 3.63 -36.42 26.64
C GLU A 134 4.53 -36.74 27.83
N LYS A 135 5.36 -35.78 28.28
CA LYS A 135 6.23 -35.95 29.47
C LYS A 135 5.42 -36.23 30.73
N LYS A 136 4.27 -35.58 30.89
CA LYS A 136 3.35 -35.81 32.01
C LYS A 136 2.48 -37.05 31.85
N LYS A 137 2.61 -37.77 30.72
CA LYS A 137 1.82 -38.96 30.36
C LYS A 137 0.31 -38.71 30.44
N ILE A 138 -0.12 -37.49 30.16
CA ILE A 138 -1.54 -37.15 30.05
C ILE A 138 -2.00 -37.73 28.72
N LYS A 139 -2.87 -38.74 28.76
CA LYS A 139 -3.36 -39.42 27.57
C LYS A 139 -4.87 -39.34 27.52
N TYR A 140 -5.38 -38.98 26.35
CA TYR A 140 -6.77 -39.13 26.00
C TYR A 140 -6.87 -40.07 24.81
N ILE A 141 -7.67 -41.12 24.95
CA ILE A 141 -7.86 -42.15 23.92
C ILE A 141 -9.36 -42.21 23.65
N LEU A 142 -9.76 -41.85 22.43
CA LEU A 142 -11.16 -41.83 21.99
C LEU A 142 -11.73 -43.26 21.81
N ASP A 143 -10.91 -44.21 21.37
CA ASP A 143 -11.29 -45.63 21.19
C ASP A 143 -10.26 -46.56 21.84
N LYS A 144 -10.70 -47.48 22.69
CA LYS A 144 -9.81 -48.46 23.35
C LYS A 144 -9.06 -49.35 22.34
N ASN A 145 -9.57 -49.50 21.12
CA ASN A 145 -8.93 -50.22 20.04
C ASN A 145 -7.94 -49.36 19.24
N ASP A 146 -8.10 -48.02 19.25
CA ASP A 146 -7.24 -47.10 18.53
C ASP A 146 -6.18 -46.54 19.48
N LYS A 147 -4.92 -46.96 19.30
CA LYS A 147 -3.79 -46.49 20.12
C LYS A 147 -3.34 -45.07 19.76
N LYS A 148 -4.10 -44.35 18.94
CA LYS A 148 -3.74 -43.02 18.48
C LYS A 148 -3.86 -42.01 19.61
N ASP A 149 -2.86 -41.13 19.65
CA ASP A 149 -2.77 -40.07 20.63
C ASP A 149 -3.59 -38.89 20.15
N PHE A 150 -4.73 -38.65 20.81
CA PHE A 150 -5.65 -37.58 20.46
C PHE A 150 -4.93 -36.22 20.32
N TYR A 151 -3.99 -35.89 21.22
CA TYR A 151 -3.29 -34.60 21.17
C TYR A 151 -2.40 -34.46 19.92
N ARG A 152 -1.87 -35.57 19.41
CA ARG A 152 -1.10 -35.58 18.16
C ARG A 152 -2.00 -35.45 16.94
N GLU A 153 -3.18 -36.07 16.97
CA GLU A 153 -4.18 -35.92 15.91
C GLU A 153 -4.67 -34.48 15.83
N SER A 154 -5.05 -33.87 16.95
CA SER A 154 -5.47 -32.46 16.96
C SER A 154 -4.36 -31.51 16.51
N LEU A 155 -3.10 -31.84 16.80
CA LEU A 155 -1.97 -31.08 16.26
C LEU A 155 -1.87 -31.22 14.73
N LEU A 156 -2.08 -32.42 14.18
CA LEU A 156 -2.09 -32.65 12.73
C LEU A 156 -3.25 -31.91 12.06
N ASP A 157 -4.45 -31.96 12.63
CA ASP A 157 -5.61 -31.24 12.11
C ASP A 157 -5.42 -29.72 12.14
N ALA A 158 -4.74 -29.19 13.16
CA ALA A 158 -4.32 -27.79 13.19
C ALA A 158 -3.35 -27.43 12.05
N TYR A 159 -2.33 -28.26 11.78
CA TYR A 159 -1.42 -28.05 10.66
C TYR A 159 -2.11 -28.19 9.30
N LEU A 160 -3.06 -29.12 9.17
CA LEU A 160 -3.87 -29.28 7.96
C LEU A 160 -4.74 -28.06 7.71
N TYR A 161 -5.41 -27.52 8.74
CA TYR A 161 -6.22 -26.32 8.61
C TYR A 161 -5.38 -25.08 8.29
N LEU A 162 -4.21 -24.94 8.93
CA LEU A 162 -3.23 -23.90 8.61
C LEU A 162 -2.83 -24.00 7.13
N SER A 163 -2.47 -25.20 6.65
CA SER A 163 -2.02 -25.41 5.27
C SER A 163 -3.13 -25.20 4.24
N VAL A 164 -4.32 -25.73 4.53
CA VAL A 164 -5.50 -25.68 3.66
C VAL A 164 -6.74 -25.42 4.50
N SER A 165 -7.25 -24.19 4.44
CA SER A 165 -8.41 -23.74 5.22
C SER A 165 -9.74 -24.12 4.56
N THR A 166 -9.97 -25.42 4.37
CA THR A 166 -11.28 -25.92 3.92
C THR A 166 -12.28 -25.94 5.08
N ARG A 167 -13.58 -25.93 4.75
CA ARG A 167 -14.65 -26.10 5.73
C ARG A 167 -14.54 -27.44 6.49
N GLU A 168 -14.05 -28.48 5.83
CA GLU A 168 -13.83 -29.79 6.46
C GLU A 168 -12.72 -29.72 7.52
N ASN A 169 -11.59 -29.10 7.20
CA ASN A 169 -10.48 -28.95 8.14
C ASN A 169 -10.85 -28.02 9.30
N GLU A 170 -11.61 -26.95 9.04
CA GLU A 170 -12.17 -26.07 10.09
C GLU A 170 -13.07 -26.87 11.05
N MET A 171 -13.91 -27.75 10.50
CA MET A 171 -14.84 -28.56 11.30
C MET A 171 -14.11 -29.56 12.19
N ARG A 172 -13.10 -30.28 11.66
CA ARG A 172 -12.28 -31.21 12.44
C ARG A 172 -11.59 -30.52 13.62
N LEU A 173 -10.91 -29.40 13.35
CA LEU A 173 -10.27 -28.61 14.39
C LEU A 173 -11.28 -28.07 15.42
N SER A 174 -12.48 -27.69 14.99
CA SER A 174 -13.55 -27.25 15.91
C SER A 174 -14.04 -28.40 16.81
N GLU A 175 -14.11 -29.62 16.29
CA GLU A 175 -14.45 -30.82 17.08
C GLU A 175 -13.36 -31.14 18.11
N ASP A 176 -12.08 -31.07 17.72
CA ASP A 176 -10.95 -31.21 18.65
C ASP A 176 -11.03 -30.23 19.81
N ILE A 177 -11.25 -28.94 19.51
CA ILE A 177 -11.39 -27.88 20.51
C ILE A 177 -12.56 -28.19 21.46
N LYS A 178 -13.69 -28.71 20.95
CA LYS A 178 -14.83 -29.10 21.81
C LYS A 178 -14.45 -30.25 22.74
N ILE A 179 -13.79 -31.28 22.23
CA ILE A 179 -13.34 -32.43 23.03
C ILE A 179 -12.34 -31.98 24.10
N LEU A 180 -11.39 -31.12 23.74
CA LEU A 180 -10.42 -30.56 24.68
C LEU A 180 -11.08 -29.74 25.80
N ASN A 181 -12.05 -28.91 25.45
CA ASN A 181 -12.82 -28.15 26.43
C ASN A 181 -13.65 -29.08 27.35
N GLN A 182 -14.18 -30.18 26.83
CA GLN A 182 -14.81 -31.22 27.66
C GLN A 182 -13.79 -31.85 28.63
N ILE A 183 -12.61 -32.25 28.14
CA ILE A 183 -11.52 -32.81 28.98
C ILE A 183 -11.17 -31.84 30.13
N LEU A 184 -11.02 -30.56 29.82
CA LEU A 184 -10.73 -29.52 30.81
C LEU A 184 -11.87 -29.37 31.83
N SER A 185 -13.13 -29.42 31.38
CA SER A 185 -14.31 -29.27 32.24
C SER A 185 -14.54 -30.44 33.20
N TYR A 186 -14.19 -31.66 32.78
CA TYR A 186 -14.37 -32.87 33.59
C TYR A 186 -13.17 -33.18 34.50
N SER A 187 -12.07 -32.42 34.38
CA SER A 187 -10.89 -32.65 35.18
C SER A 187 -11.03 -32.04 36.58
N ASN A 188 -10.82 -32.86 37.61
CA ASN A 188 -10.74 -32.42 39.00
C ASN A 188 -9.37 -31.82 39.36
N VAL A 189 -8.42 -31.81 38.42
CA VAL A 189 -7.05 -31.32 38.61
C VAL A 189 -6.73 -30.30 37.52
N PRO A 190 -6.03 -29.20 37.82
CA PRO A 190 -5.62 -28.24 36.80
C PRO A 190 -4.70 -28.90 35.76
N LEU A 191 -5.20 -29.04 34.53
CA LEU A 191 -4.45 -29.53 33.37
C LEU A 191 -3.85 -28.36 32.59
N THR A 192 -2.91 -27.64 33.20
CA THR A 192 -2.35 -26.40 32.64
C THR A 192 -1.81 -26.57 31.22
N GLU A 193 -1.11 -27.68 30.93
CA GLU A 193 -0.56 -27.93 29.60
C GLU A 193 -1.65 -28.17 28.54
N VAL A 194 -2.72 -28.89 28.91
CA VAL A 194 -3.87 -29.11 28.03
C VAL A 194 -4.61 -27.80 27.78
N LYS A 195 -4.71 -26.94 28.80
CA LYS A 195 -5.29 -25.60 28.64
C LYS A 195 -4.48 -24.75 27.67
N VAL A 196 -3.16 -24.66 27.87
CA VAL A 196 -2.27 -23.92 26.95
C VAL A 196 -2.37 -24.49 25.53
N PHE A 197 -2.43 -25.82 25.38
CA PHE A 197 -2.65 -26.44 24.07
C PHE A 197 -3.98 -26.00 23.44
N THR A 198 -5.08 -26.06 24.19
CA THR A 198 -6.43 -25.69 23.74
C THR A 198 -6.51 -24.21 23.34
N ASP A 199 -6.01 -23.32 24.20
CA ASP A 199 -5.99 -21.86 23.96
C ASP A 199 -5.26 -21.53 22.64
N ASN A 200 -4.15 -22.23 22.35
CA ASN A 200 -3.40 -22.00 21.10
C ASN A 200 -4.07 -22.61 19.85
N LEU A 201 -4.87 -23.68 20.00
CA LEU A 201 -5.71 -24.17 18.89
C LEU A 201 -6.84 -23.18 18.58
N GLU A 202 -7.45 -22.58 19.60
CA GLU A 202 -8.49 -21.55 19.44
C GLU A 202 -7.94 -20.29 18.76
N ILE A 203 -6.74 -19.85 19.16
CA ILE A 203 -6.02 -18.77 18.47
C ILE A 203 -5.79 -19.14 17.01
N LEU A 204 -5.26 -20.33 16.72
CA LEU A 204 -5.01 -20.77 15.35
C LEU A 204 -6.29 -20.76 14.51
N SER A 205 -7.37 -21.35 15.03
CA SER A 205 -8.67 -21.40 14.36
C SER A 205 -9.18 -20.01 13.99
N THR A 206 -9.14 -19.09 14.96
CA THR A 206 -9.61 -17.71 14.80
C THR A 206 -8.76 -16.92 13.82
N GLN A 207 -7.43 -17.01 13.94
CA GLN A 207 -6.52 -16.22 13.11
C GLN A 207 -6.47 -16.71 11.66
N VAL A 208 -6.49 -18.02 11.40
CA VAL A 208 -6.57 -18.55 10.03
C VAL A 208 -7.83 -18.04 9.32
N LYS A 209 -8.98 -18.10 9.99
CA LYS A 209 -10.25 -17.61 9.45
C LYS A 209 -10.23 -16.10 9.18
N PHE A 210 -9.65 -15.33 10.10
CA PHE A 210 -9.49 -13.89 9.93
C PHE A 210 -8.61 -13.53 8.72
N LEU A 211 -7.49 -14.24 8.52
CA LEU A 211 -6.63 -14.05 7.35
C LEU A 211 -7.34 -14.39 6.03
N GLU A 212 -8.16 -15.45 5.99
CA GLU A 212 -8.97 -15.78 4.81
C GLU A 212 -9.95 -14.66 4.45
N THR A 213 -10.57 -14.02 5.45
CA THR A 213 -11.45 -12.86 5.21
C THR A 213 -10.69 -11.71 4.55
N ILE A 214 -9.49 -11.37 5.08
CA ILE A 214 -8.65 -10.31 4.48
C ILE A 214 -8.26 -10.67 3.04
N LEU A 215 -7.89 -11.92 2.78
CA LEU A 215 -7.48 -12.36 1.44
C LEU A 215 -8.64 -12.36 0.43
N ASN A 216 -9.87 -12.61 0.87
CA ASN A 216 -11.04 -12.50 0.01
C ASN A 216 -11.37 -11.04 -0.31
N ASP A 217 -11.28 -10.13 0.68
CA ASP A 217 -11.39 -8.69 0.46
C ASP A 217 -10.32 -8.15 -0.52
N PHE A 218 -9.16 -8.82 -0.61
CA PHE A 218 -8.10 -8.44 -1.54
C PHE A 218 -8.48 -8.75 -3.00
N LYS A 219 -9.33 -9.76 -3.23
CA LYS A 219 -9.77 -10.18 -4.57
C LYS A 219 -10.94 -9.36 -5.11
N GLU A 220 -11.80 -8.84 -4.23
CA GLU A 220 -13.08 -8.21 -4.63
C GLU A 220 -12.97 -6.70 -4.89
N ASP A 221 -12.09 -5.97 -4.19
CA ASP A 221 -11.98 -4.52 -4.32
C ASP A 221 -11.03 -4.12 -5.49
N SER A 222 -11.60 -3.51 -6.55
CA SER A 222 -10.86 -2.90 -7.68
C SER A 222 -10.93 -1.38 -7.65
N ILE A 223 -9.77 -0.72 -7.73
CA ILE A 223 -9.62 0.75 -7.89
C ILE A 223 -9.18 1.16 -9.31
N SER A 224 -9.38 0.28 -10.29
CA SER A 224 -8.85 0.45 -11.65
C SER A 224 -9.45 1.66 -12.37
N GLU A 225 -10.69 2.05 -12.05
CA GLU A 225 -11.37 3.19 -12.67
C GLU A 225 -10.90 4.52 -12.06
N GLU A 226 -10.80 4.60 -10.73
CA GLU A 226 -10.27 5.77 -10.01
C GLU A 226 -8.83 6.08 -10.43
N MET A 227 -7.99 5.03 -10.54
CA MET A 227 -6.63 5.16 -11.06
C MET A 227 -6.60 5.69 -12.50
N ARG A 228 -7.53 5.26 -13.36
CA ARG A 228 -7.62 5.73 -14.75
C ARG A 228 -8.01 7.21 -14.82
N VAL A 229 -8.93 7.64 -13.96
CA VAL A 229 -9.35 9.04 -13.87
C VAL A 229 -8.18 9.93 -13.47
N ILE A 230 -7.47 9.57 -12.38
CA ILE A 230 -6.34 10.36 -11.90
C ILE A 230 -5.21 10.39 -12.95
N ALA A 231 -4.90 9.26 -13.60
CA ALA A 231 -3.90 9.20 -14.68
C ALA A 231 -4.24 10.12 -15.84
N ARG A 232 -5.52 10.15 -16.26
CA ARG A 232 -5.98 11.05 -17.33
C ARG A 232 -5.80 12.51 -16.95
N TYR A 233 -6.21 12.92 -15.75
CA TYR A 233 -6.07 14.30 -15.29
C TYR A 233 -4.61 14.72 -15.11
N TYR A 234 -3.73 13.78 -14.73
CA TYR A 234 -2.30 14.01 -14.66
C TYR A 234 -1.67 14.22 -16.05
N ASP A 235 -2.03 13.39 -17.03
CA ASP A 235 -1.57 13.57 -18.41
C ASP A 235 -2.07 14.89 -19.02
N GLU A 236 -3.32 15.26 -18.75
CA GLU A 236 -3.91 16.52 -19.19
C GLU A 236 -3.20 17.74 -18.57
N SER A 237 -2.86 17.69 -17.28
CA SER A 237 -2.13 18.78 -16.60
C SER A 237 -0.70 18.92 -17.11
N LEU A 238 -0.01 17.80 -17.34
CA LEU A 238 1.37 17.77 -17.83
C LEU A 238 1.45 18.28 -19.28
N ARG A 239 0.46 17.96 -20.12
CA ARG A 239 0.32 18.53 -21.48
C ARG A 239 0.04 20.03 -21.44
N ALA A 240 -0.87 20.48 -20.56
CA ALA A 240 -1.17 21.91 -20.41
C ALA A 240 0.06 22.71 -19.97
N GLN A 241 0.86 22.18 -19.04
CA GLN A 241 2.10 22.80 -18.58
C GLN A 241 3.15 22.87 -19.70
N ASN A 242 3.32 21.79 -20.48
CA ASN A 242 4.23 21.78 -21.63
C ASN A 242 3.79 22.77 -22.71
N GLN A 243 2.49 22.85 -23.02
CA GLN A 243 1.95 23.80 -23.99
C GLN A 243 2.10 25.24 -23.51
N GLN A 244 1.94 25.50 -22.21
CA GLN A 244 2.21 26.80 -21.62
C GLN A 244 3.70 27.17 -21.75
N ASN A 245 4.62 26.24 -21.48
CA ASN A 245 6.06 26.44 -21.65
C ASN A 245 6.45 26.69 -23.12
N GLU A 246 5.86 25.96 -24.07
CA GLU A 246 6.10 26.16 -25.51
C GLU A 246 5.57 27.50 -26.02
N ASN A 247 4.35 27.89 -25.61
CA ASN A 247 3.79 29.20 -25.92
C ASN A 247 4.66 30.33 -25.39
N LEU A 248 5.20 30.14 -24.19
CA LEU A 248 6.09 31.08 -23.53
C LEU A 248 7.42 31.21 -24.28
N LEU A 249 8.05 30.08 -24.62
CA LEU A 249 9.27 30.06 -25.43
C LEU A 249 9.06 30.79 -26.77
N THR A 250 7.90 30.55 -27.40
CA THR A 250 7.51 31.20 -28.65
C THR A 250 7.35 32.71 -28.49
N PHE A 251 6.74 33.17 -27.39
CA PHE A 251 6.63 34.60 -27.06
C PHE A 251 8.00 35.25 -26.84
N VAL A 252 8.93 34.57 -26.15
CA VAL A 252 10.31 35.06 -25.94
C VAL A 252 11.06 35.17 -27.27
N PHE A 253 10.97 34.16 -28.14
CA PHE A 253 11.58 34.22 -29.45
C PHE A 253 10.97 35.29 -30.35
N ALA A 254 9.65 35.50 -30.30
CA ALA A 254 8.99 36.57 -31.03
C ALA A 254 9.45 37.96 -30.54
N ALA A 255 9.56 38.16 -29.22
CA ALA A 255 10.06 39.41 -28.63
C ALA A 255 11.52 39.70 -29.01
N LEU A 256 12.38 38.67 -28.99
CA LEU A 256 13.76 38.78 -29.44
C LEU A 256 13.84 39.09 -30.95
N GLY A 257 13.02 38.44 -31.77
CA GLY A 257 12.94 38.71 -33.21
C GLY A 257 12.53 40.15 -33.53
N ILE A 258 11.51 40.69 -32.83
CA ILE A 258 11.09 42.09 -32.98
C ILE A 258 12.22 43.04 -32.59
N TYR A 259 12.94 42.75 -31.50
CA TYR A 259 14.07 43.57 -31.06
C TYR A 259 15.22 43.60 -32.08
N VAL A 260 15.59 42.44 -32.63
CA VAL A 260 16.65 42.32 -33.65
C VAL A 260 16.25 43.02 -34.95
N LEU A 261 15.00 42.84 -35.42
CA LEU A 261 14.49 43.54 -36.60
C LEU A 261 14.49 45.06 -36.41
N PHE A 262 14.15 45.55 -35.22
CA PHE A 262 14.19 46.98 -34.90
C PHE A 262 15.62 47.52 -34.86
N LEU A 263 16.59 46.77 -34.31
CA LEU A 263 18.02 47.11 -34.37
C LEU A 263 18.53 47.17 -35.80
N ILE A 264 18.20 46.17 -36.63
CA ILE A 264 18.56 46.14 -38.06
C ILE A 264 17.96 47.34 -38.79
N PHE A 265 16.70 47.69 -38.53
CA PHE A 265 16.05 48.86 -39.12
C PHE A 265 16.75 50.18 -38.74
N ILE A 266 17.13 50.34 -37.47
CA ILE A 266 17.87 51.52 -37.00
C ILE A 266 19.26 51.59 -37.63
N LEU A 267 19.95 50.46 -37.78
CA LEU A 267 21.27 50.37 -38.38
C LEU A 267 21.23 50.61 -39.90
N ARG A 268 20.19 50.13 -40.59
CA ARG A 268 20.00 50.29 -42.05
C ARG A 268 19.62 51.73 -42.43
N LYS A 269 18.89 52.45 -41.58
CA LYS A 269 18.61 53.90 -41.75
C LYS A 269 19.86 54.80 -41.52
N ARG A 270 21.03 54.19 -41.30
CA ARG A 270 22.32 54.84 -41.00
C ARG A 270 23.34 54.69 -42.14
N SER A 271 23.05 53.82 -43.12
CA SER A 271 23.70 53.76 -44.44
C SER A 271 22.94 54.61 -45.44
#